data_AF-A0A452YLU6-F1
#
_entry.id   AF-A0A452YLU6-F1
#
_cell.length_a   1.000
_cell.length_b   1.000
_cell.length_c   1.000
_cell.angle_alpha   90.00
_cell.angle_beta   90.00
_cell.angle_gamma   90.00
#
_symmetry.space_group_name_H-M   'P 1'
#
loop_
_entity.id
_entity.type
_entity.pdbx_description
1 polymer ?
#
loop_
_entity_poly.entity_id
_entity_poly.type
_entity_poly.pdbx_seq_one_letter_code
_entity_poly.pdbx_strand_id
1 'polypeptide(L)'
;AASKIVFTNGSQDPWRHASKQKSSEDMPSYIIKCSNCGHGTDLRGCPQLPFRIEGDSSNCTSPEAVNIVRKQIVKNIDLWLSQCHEPTRTW
;
A
#
# COMPACT_ATOMS: atom_id res chain seq x y z
N ALA A 1 -7.95 -1.12 19.08
CA ALA A 1 -7.55 -1.63 17.75
C ALA A 1 -6.86 -0.51 16.99
N ALA A 2 -5.78 -0.81 16.25
CA ALA A 2 -5.12 0.20 15.42
C ALA A 2 -5.97 0.49 14.17
N SER A 3 -5.90 1.73 13.65
CA SER A 3 -6.67 2.14 12.49
C SER A 3 -5.85 2.86 11.43
N LYS A 4 -6.42 2.99 10.22
CA LYS A 4 -5.82 3.68 9.07
C LYS A 4 -4.47 3.07 8.65
N ILE A 5 -4.47 1.75 8.46
CA ILE A 5 -3.29 0.97 8.05
C ILE A 5 -3.57 0.30 6.70
N VAL A 6 -2.57 0.28 5.83
CA VAL A 6 -2.56 -0.55 4.63
C VAL A 6 -1.43 -1.57 4.76
N PHE A 7 -1.77 -2.84 4.59
CA PHE A 7 -0.82 -3.94 4.48
C PHE A 7 -0.71 -4.33 3.00
N THR A 8 0.34 -3.85 2.32
CA THR A 8 0.62 -4.28 0.95
C THR A 8 1.39 -5.59 0.97
N ASN A 9 0.92 -6.60 0.25
CA ASN A 9 1.56 -7.90 0.14
C ASN A 9 1.89 -8.21 -1.32
N GLY A 10 3.18 -8.29 -1.63
CA GLY A 10 3.68 -8.78 -2.91
C GLY A 10 3.54 -10.29 -3.02
N SER A 11 3.00 -10.79 -4.13
CA SER A 11 2.83 -12.24 -4.34
C SER A 11 4.13 -13.03 -4.37
N GLN A 12 5.24 -12.40 -4.79
CA GLN A 12 6.59 -12.98 -4.83
C GLN A 12 7.40 -12.69 -3.55
N ASP A 13 6.86 -11.88 -2.63
CA ASP A 13 7.53 -11.59 -1.36
C ASP A 13 7.28 -12.73 -0.35
N PRO A 14 8.31 -13.50 0.07
CA PRO A 14 8.14 -14.54 1.08
C PRO A 14 7.66 -13.97 2.42
N TRP A 15 8.01 -12.72 2.74
CA TRP A 15 7.59 -12.06 3.99
C TRP A 15 6.11 -11.75 4.03
N ARG A 16 5.41 -11.82 2.88
CA ARG A 16 3.95 -11.65 2.87
C ARG A 16 3.26 -12.61 3.84
N HIS A 17 3.81 -13.81 4.08
CA HIS A 17 3.21 -14.81 4.97
C HIS A 17 3.29 -14.45 6.46
N ALA A 18 4.23 -13.57 6.83
CA ALA A 18 4.32 -13.01 8.18
C ALA A 18 3.44 -11.75 8.37
N SER A 19 2.83 -11.25 7.29
CA SER A 19 1.94 -10.09 7.29
C SER A 19 0.48 -10.48 7.53
N LYS A 20 -0.40 -9.49 7.65
CA LYS A 20 -1.85 -9.69 7.73
C LYS A 20 -2.36 -10.33 6.42
N GLN A 21 -3.17 -11.39 6.54
CA GLN A 21 -3.69 -12.16 5.39
C GLN A 21 -5.19 -11.95 5.08
N LYS A 22 -5.96 -11.43 6.05
CA LYS A 22 -7.38 -11.09 5.88
C LYS A 22 -7.65 -9.65 6.35
N SER A 23 -8.40 -8.87 5.58
CA SER A 23 -8.81 -7.52 6.00
C SER A 23 -9.73 -7.61 7.23
N SER A 24 -9.71 -6.60 8.08
CA SER A 24 -10.65 -6.49 9.20
C SER A 24 -11.96 -5.83 8.74
N GLU A 25 -13.10 -6.32 9.22
CA GLU A 25 -14.45 -5.84 8.86
C GLU A 25 -14.73 -4.45 9.45
N ASP A 26 -14.34 -4.21 10.72
CA ASP A 26 -14.83 -3.05 11.48
C ASP A 26 -13.81 -1.91 11.70
N MET A 27 -12.51 -2.11 11.43
CA MET A 27 -11.49 -1.03 11.48
C MET A 27 -10.19 -1.37 10.72
N PRO A 28 -9.53 -0.36 10.11
CA PRO A 28 -9.06 -0.34 8.73
C PRO A 28 -7.61 -0.80 8.68
N SER A 29 -7.47 -2.09 8.42
CA SER A 29 -6.23 -2.66 7.91
C SER A 29 -6.59 -3.33 6.60
N TYR A 30 -6.41 -2.57 5.52
CA TYR A 30 -6.71 -3.06 4.18
C TYR A 30 -5.52 -3.86 3.68
N ILE A 31 -5.80 -5.05 3.15
CA ILE A 31 -4.78 -5.82 2.45
C ILE A 31 -4.87 -5.49 0.98
N ILE A 32 -3.77 -4.99 0.44
CA ILE A 32 -3.62 -4.79 -0.99
C ILE A 32 -2.67 -5.87 -1.51
N LYS A 33 -3.14 -6.68 -2.46
CA LYS A 33 -2.35 -7.73 -3.09
C LYS A 33 -1.71 -7.21 -4.36
N CYS A 34 -0.40 -7.37 -4.48
CA CYS A 34 0.36 -6.97 -5.66
C CYS A 34 0.80 -8.21 -6.44
N SER A 35 0.23 -8.40 -7.63
CA SER A 35 0.54 -9.56 -8.50
C SER A 35 1.91 -9.38 -9.15
N ASN A 36 2.74 -10.42 -9.11
CA ASN A 36 4.13 -10.42 -9.58
C ASN A 36 5.02 -9.31 -8.95
N CYS A 37 4.77 -8.98 -7.68
CA CYS A 37 5.54 -7.98 -6.95
C CYS A 37 6.37 -8.65 -5.85
N GLY A 38 7.61 -8.21 -5.71
CA GLY A 38 8.52 -8.61 -4.63
C GLY A 38 8.38 -7.69 -3.40
N HIS A 39 9.34 -7.80 -2.50
CA HIS A 39 9.35 -7.07 -1.24
C HIS A 39 9.43 -5.55 -1.44
N GLY A 40 8.43 -4.76 -1.06
CA GLY A 40 8.48 -3.28 -1.13
C GLY A 40 8.37 -2.67 -2.54
N THR A 41 7.92 -3.42 -3.54
CA THR A 41 7.78 -2.94 -4.92
C THR A 41 6.78 -1.78 -5.06
N ASP A 42 5.74 -1.74 -4.23
CA ASP A 42 4.79 -0.62 -4.18
C ASP A 42 5.46 0.71 -3.84
N LEU A 43 6.49 0.70 -2.99
CA LEU A 43 7.27 1.89 -2.66
C LEU A 43 8.30 2.21 -3.74
N ARG A 44 9.12 1.24 -4.15
CA ARG A 44 10.36 1.50 -4.93
C ARG A 44 10.30 1.12 -6.42
N GLY A 45 9.24 0.47 -6.89
CA GLY A 45 9.21 -0.07 -8.26
C GLY A 45 10.32 -1.10 -8.52
N CYS A 46 10.88 -1.11 -9.74
CA CYS A 46 11.89 -2.07 -10.16
C CYS A 46 13.04 -1.41 -10.97
N PRO A 47 14.27 -1.96 -10.93
CA PRO A 47 14.81 -2.70 -9.80
C PRO A 47 14.84 -1.79 -8.55
N GLN A 48 14.85 -2.40 -7.36
CA GLN A 48 14.99 -1.63 -6.13
C GLN A 48 16.45 -1.24 -5.93
N LEU A 49 16.74 0.04 -6.15
CA LEU A 49 18.08 0.59 -6.01
C LEU A 49 18.12 1.52 -4.80
N PRO A 50 19.08 1.38 -3.88
CA PRO A 50 19.18 2.22 -2.69
C PRO A 50 19.19 3.72 -2.99
N PHE A 51 19.76 4.09 -4.14
CA PHE A 51 19.94 5.49 -4.55
C PHE A 51 18.83 6.04 -5.45
N ARG A 52 17.85 5.23 -5.86
CA ARG A 52 16.65 5.73 -6.57
C ARG A 52 15.50 5.85 -5.60
N ILE A 53 15.39 7.01 -4.96
CA ILE A 53 14.46 7.20 -3.82
C ILE A 53 13.00 7.02 -4.26
N GLU A 54 12.60 7.65 -5.36
CA GLU A 54 11.22 7.61 -5.90
C GLU A 54 10.87 6.29 -6.59
N GLY A 55 11.87 5.47 -6.90
CA GLY A 55 11.67 4.25 -7.67
C GLY A 55 11.14 4.48 -9.08
N ASP A 56 10.89 3.39 -9.82
CA ASP A 56 10.29 3.46 -11.15
C ASP A 56 9.53 2.16 -11.46
N SER A 57 8.21 2.25 -11.64
CA SER A 57 7.39 1.07 -11.96
C SER A 57 7.47 0.68 -13.43
N SER A 58 7.88 1.58 -14.33
CA SER A 58 7.94 1.31 -15.78
C SER A 58 8.95 0.22 -16.14
N ASN A 59 9.97 0.04 -15.30
CA ASN A 59 10.99 -0.99 -15.41
C ASN A 59 10.57 -2.34 -14.80
N CYS A 60 9.38 -2.44 -14.19
CA CYS A 60 8.84 -3.71 -13.71
C CYS A 60 8.28 -4.52 -14.88
N THR A 61 8.26 -5.85 -14.78
CA THR A 61 7.61 -6.71 -15.77
C THR A 61 6.11 -6.43 -15.89
N SER A 62 5.47 -5.97 -14.81
CA SER A 62 4.08 -5.52 -14.81
C SER A 62 3.95 -4.15 -14.12
N PRO A 63 4.22 -3.04 -14.83
CA PRO A 63 4.09 -1.70 -14.27
C PRO A 63 2.66 -1.41 -13.77
N GLU A 64 1.66 -1.93 -14.48
CA GLU A 64 0.25 -1.73 -14.15
C GLU A 64 -0.12 -2.33 -12.79
N ALA A 65 0.41 -3.51 -12.45
CA ALA A 65 0.16 -4.12 -11.14
C ALA A 65 0.63 -3.21 -10.00
N VAL A 66 1.81 -2.58 -10.15
CA VAL A 66 2.36 -1.64 -9.17
C VAL A 66 1.54 -0.35 -9.13
N ASN A 67 1.17 0.18 -10.29
CA ASN A 67 0.42 1.42 -10.40
C ASN A 67 -1.00 1.31 -9.82
N ILE A 68 -1.68 0.17 -10.00
CA ILE A 68 -2.98 -0.11 -9.37
C ILE A 68 -2.85 -0.08 -7.85
N VAL A 69 -1.84 -0.73 -7.29
CA VAL A 69 -1.58 -0.75 -5.85
C VAL A 69 -1.32 0.66 -5.32
N ARG A 70 -0.45 1.42 -5.98
CA ARG A 70 -0.17 2.82 -5.61
C ARG A 70 -1.43 3.69 -5.63
N LYS A 71 -2.28 3.57 -6.66
CA LYS A 71 -3.58 4.28 -6.73
C LYS A 71 -4.50 3.91 -5.57
N GLN A 72 -4.54 2.63 -5.17
CA GLN A 72 -5.33 2.19 -4.02
C GLN A 72 -4.79 2.73 -2.69
N ILE A 73 -3.47 2.80 -2.51
CA ILE A 73 -2.84 3.42 -1.33
C ILE A 73 -3.22 4.89 -1.25
N VAL A 74 -3.01 5.65 -2.34
CA VAL A 74 -3.35 7.08 -2.42
C VAL A 74 -4.82 7.32 -2.10
N LYS A 75 -5.74 6.53 -2.67
CA LYS A 75 -7.18 6.63 -2.37
C LYS A 75 -7.50 6.48 -0.88
N ASN A 76 -6.82 5.58 -0.17
CA ASN A 76 -7.02 5.41 1.27
C ASN A 76 -6.44 6.59 2.05
N ILE A 77 -5.25 7.08 1.67
CA ILE A 77 -4.63 8.26 2.30
C ILE A 77 -5.51 9.50 2.12
N ASP A 78 -5.99 9.77 0.90
CA ASP A 78 -6.89 10.88 0.59
C ASP A 78 -8.17 10.83 1.43
N LEU A 79 -8.78 9.64 1.56
CA LEU A 79 -9.94 9.42 2.42
C LEU A 79 -9.62 9.73 3.89
N TRP A 80 -8.45 9.33 4.39
CA TRP A 80 -8.09 9.60 5.78
C TRP A 80 -7.79 11.07 6.02
N LEU A 81 -7.18 11.76 5.05
CA LEU A 81 -6.93 13.20 5.11
C LEU A 81 -8.23 14.00 5.09
N SER A 82 -9.21 13.61 4.26
CA SER A 82 -10.51 14.30 4.24
C SER A 82 -11.26 14.18 5.57
N GLN A 83 -11.15 13.03 6.25
CA GLN A 83 -11.71 12.80 7.58
C GLN A 83 -11.00 13.57 8.70
N CYS A 84 -9.75 14.02 8.49
CA CYS A 84 -9.02 14.83 9.46
C CYS A 84 -9.51 16.29 9.53
N HIS A 85 -10.23 16.76 8.50
CA HIS A 85 -10.73 18.13 8.43
C HIS A 85 -12.12 18.34 9.03
N GLU A 86 -12.75 17.30 9.58
CA GLU A 86 -13.98 17.45 10.37
C GLU A 86 -13.67 18.28 11.63
N PRO A 87 -14.32 19.45 11.83
CA PRO A 87 -14.03 20.28 12.98
C PRO A 87 -14.31 19.48 14.25
N THR A 88 -13.35 19.51 15.18
CA THR A 88 -13.54 19.10 16.57
C THR A 88 -14.92 19.53 17.03
N ARG A 89 -15.79 18.56 17.36
CA ARG A 89 -17.09 18.80 17.99
C ARG A 89 -16.91 19.86 19.08
N THR A 90 -17.49 21.04 18.85
CA THR A 90 -17.76 22.01 19.91
C THR A 90 -18.71 21.32 20.89
N TRP A 91 -18.16 20.96 22.06
CA TRP A 91 -18.94 20.62 23.25
C TRP A 91 -19.55 21.89 23.83
#